data_AF-A0A1I3WLS7-F1
#
_entry.id   AF-A0A1I3WLS7-F1
#
_cell.length_a   1.000
_cell.length_b   1.000
_cell.length_c   1.000
_cell.angle_alpha   90.00
_cell.angle_beta   90.00
_cell.angle_gamma   90.00
#
_symmetry.space_group_name_H-M   'P 1'
#
loop_
_entity.id
_entity.type
_entity.pdbx_description
1 polymer ?
#
loop_
_entity_poly.entity_id
_entity_poly.type
_entity_poly.pdbx_seq_one_letter_code
_entity_poly.pdbx_strand_id
1 'polypeptide(L)'
;MRLALYTGIILAGGYACLTPALAADPTGDWRVADGVANIRVAQCNGSMWGAVSWEKQPGGRDENNPDVSKKNRPTLGMATLIDMKKKPGVDQWEGQVYNAKDGQLYSATITPAGTDQLEIKGCVMGFLCGGETWTRVAPPIPLSPANAMAKGAPKPTGAAPKAQGTAQGTAQAAASQGTSQGTTGATAPAPTPAPKTATTAKPGQKGAADPVGDICLLPEIAGFAH
;
A
#
# COMPACT_ATOMS: atom_id res chain seq x y z
N MET A 1 23.02 -27.08 -73.61
CA MET A 1 23.19 -26.38 -72.32
C MET A 1 21.98 -25.49 -72.09
N ARG A 2 21.17 -25.75 -71.06
CA ARG A 2 20.05 -24.89 -70.66
C ARG A 2 20.48 -24.14 -69.39
N LEU A 3 20.70 -22.83 -69.50
CA LEU A 3 20.94 -21.96 -68.34
C LEU A 3 19.56 -21.56 -67.77
N ALA A 4 19.26 -22.04 -66.56
CA ALA A 4 18.13 -21.57 -65.77
C ALA A 4 18.62 -20.46 -64.84
N LEU A 5 18.18 -19.22 -65.09
CA LEU A 5 18.40 -18.08 -64.19
C LEU A 5 17.30 -18.09 -63.13
N TYR A 6 17.66 -18.36 -61.88
CA TYR A 6 16.78 -18.26 -60.72
C TYR A 6 16.90 -16.87 -60.11
N THR A 7 15.85 -16.05 -60.26
CA THR A 7 15.71 -14.75 -59.60
C THR A 7 15.25 -14.96 -58.16
N GLY A 8 16.14 -14.75 -57.19
CA GLY A 8 15.81 -14.84 -55.76
C GLY A 8 15.07 -13.58 -55.29
N ILE A 9 13.83 -13.75 -54.84
CA ILE A 9 13.06 -12.73 -54.11
C ILE A 9 13.62 -12.66 -52.69
N ILE A 10 14.38 -11.60 -52.38
CA ILE A 10 14.80 -11.28 -51.02
C ILE A 10 13.61 -10.62 -50.31
N LEU A 11 12.85 -11.40 -49.56
CA LEU A 11 11.88 -10.90 -48.58
C LEU A 11 12.66 -10.34 -47.38
N ALA A 12 12.88 -9.03 -47.37
CA ALA A 12 13.35 -8.30 -46.19
C ALA A 12 12.22 -8.27 -45.14
N GLY A 13 12.16 -9.32 -44.31
CA GLY A 13 11.26 -9.39 -43.16
C GLY A 13 11.63 -8.32 -42.13
N GLY A 14 10.85 -7.23 -42.10
CA GLY A 14 10.97 -6.20 -41.08
C GLY A 14 10.69 -6.79 -39.70
N TYR A 15 11.74 -6.93 -38.89
CA TYR A 15 11.63 -7.18 -37.46
C TYR A 15 11.04 -5.94 -36.80
N ALA A 16 9.71 -5.91 -36.67
CA ALA A 16 9.06 -4.96 -35.78
C ALA A 16 9.39 -5.37 -34.33
N CYS A 17 10.26 -4.61 -33.67
CA CYS A 17 10.43 -4.71 -32.22
C CYS A 17 9.10 -4.38 -31.55
N LEU A 18 8.36 -5.41 -31.14
CA LEU A 18 7.25 -5.30 -30.20
C LEU A 18 7.83 -4.93 -28.83
N THR A 19 7.92 -3.64 -28.52
CA THR A 19 8.12 -3.20 -27.14
C THR A 19 6.85 -3.56 -26.36
N PRO A 20 6.91 -4.42 -25.33
CA PRO A 20 5.75 -4.66 -24.50
C PRO A 20 5.33 -3.34 -23.86
N ALA A 21 4.10 -2.92 -24.09
CA ALA A 21 3.50 -1.82 -23.33
C ALA A 21 3.36 -2.31 -21.88
N LEU A 22 4.21 -1.80 -20.98
CA LEU A 22 4.07 -2.06 -19.56
C LEU A 22 2.78 -1.37 -19.10
N ALA A 23 1.77 -2.18 -18.76
CA ALA A 23 0.56 -1.69 -18.11
C ALA A 23 0.96 -0.89 -16.85
N ALA A 24 0.48 0.34 -16.74
CA ALA A 24 0.80 1.18 -15.60
C ALA A 24 0.20 0.60 -14.32
N ASP A 25 1.02 0.55 -13.26
CA ASP A 25 0.65 -0.05 -11.97
C ASP A 25 -0.05 1.00 -11.08
N PRO A 26 -1.36 0.86 -10.80
CA PRO A 26 -2.09 1.80 -9.95
C PRO A 26 -1.75 1.65 -8.46
N THR A 27 -0.98 0.64 -8.05
CA THR A 27 -0.63 0.46 -6.63
C THR A 27 0.42 1.49 -6.16
N GLY A 28 0.42 1.79 -4.86
CA GLY A 28 1.32 2.75 -4.22
C GLY A 28 0.57 3.88 -3.51
N ASP A 29 1.32 4.88 -3.06
CA ASP A 29 0.76 6.07 -2.40
C ASP A 29 0.55 7.21 -3.39
N TRP A 30 -0.65 7.79 -3.34
CA TRP A 30 -1.13 8.81 -4.26
C TRP A 30 -1.62 10.03 -3.51
N ARG A 31 -1.09 11.20 -3.82
CA ARG A 31 -1.57 12.47 -3.29
C ARG A 31 -2.81 12.89 -4.07
N VAL A 32 -3.90 13.18 -3.35
CA VAL A 32 -5.13 13.68 -3.96
C VAL A 32 -4.93 15.07 -4.58
N ALA A 33 -5.80 15.48 -5.50
CA ALA A 33 -5.57 16.67 -6.35
C ALA A 33 -5.40 17.98 -5.55
N ASP A 34 -6.15 18.15 -4.45
CA ASP A 34 -6.05 19.32 -3.57
C ASP A 34 -4.90 19.23 -2.54
N GLY A 35 -4.20 18.10 -2.50
CA GLY A 35 -3.05 17.85 -1.64
C GLY A 35 -3.36 17.72 -0.15
N VAL A 36 -4.61 17.47 0.25
CA VAL A 36 -4.97 17.36 1.68
C VAL A 36 -4.75 15.96 2.27
N ALA A 37 -4.60 14.94 1.43
CA ALA A 37 -4.41 13.56 1.83
C ALA A 37 -3.53 12.78 0.85
N ASN A 38 -2.97 11.66 1.34
CA ASN A 38 -2.46 10.60 0.49
C ASN A 38 -3.33 9.36 0.66
N ILE A 39 -3.59 8.67 -0.43
CA ILE A 39 -4.30 7.40 -0.48
C ILE A 39 -3.31 6.30 -0.87
N ARG A 40 -3.14 5.30 -0.02
CA ARG A 40 -2.43 4.08 -0.37
C ARG A 40 -3.35 3.15 -1.10
N VAL A 41 -2.94 2.69 -2.28
CA VAL A 41 -3.67 1.78 -3.16
C VAL A 41 -2.96 0.44 -3.23
N ALA A 42 -3.70 -0.65 -3.00
CA ALA A 42 -3.19 -2.02 -3.07
C ALA A 42 -4.26 -2.99 -3.58
N GLN A 43 -3.82 -4.17 -4.01
CA GLN A 43 -4.75 -5.24 -4.37
C GLN A 43 -5.01 -6.12 -3.15
N CYS A 44 -6.26 -6.14 -2.69
CA CYS A 44 -6.69 -6.91 -1.53
C CYS A 44 -7.85 -7.83 -1.96
N ASN A 45 -7.69 -9.13 -1.74
CA ASN A 45 -8.73 -10.14 -2.00
C ASN A 45 -9.28 -10.11 -3.45
N GLY A 46 -8.42 -9.87 -4.45
CA GLY A 46 -8.80 -9.88 -5.87
C GLY A 46 -9.31 -8.55 -6.43
N SER A 47 -9.67 -7.60 -5.57
CA SER A 47 -10.07 -6.24 -5.95
C SER A 47 -9.02 -5.22 -5.55
N MET A 48 -9.07 -4.05 -6.18
CA MET A 48 -8.23 -2.92 -5.81
C MET A 48 -8.92 -2.06 -4.75
N TRP A 49 -8.14 -1.66 -3.76
CA TRP A 49 -8.60 -0.89 -2.61
C TRP A 49 -7.69 0.30 -2.38
N GLY A 50 -8.22 1.35 -1.76
CA GLY A 50 -7.47 2.52 -1.41
C GLY A 50 -7.88 3.05 -0.05
N ALA A 51 -6.92 3.32 0.83
CA ALA A 51 -7.18 3.88 2.16
C ALA A 51 -6.31 5.12 2.43
N VAL A 52 -6.82 6.04 3.25
CA VAL A 52 -6.07 7.25 3.63
C VAL A 52 -4.82 6.85 4.40
N SER A 53 -3.64 7.11 3.85
CA SER A 53 -2.34 6.76 4.46
C SER A 53 -1.64 7.94 5.12
N TRP A 54 -2.05 9.16 4.77
CA TRP A 54 -1.53 10.39 5.35
C TRP A 54 -2.54 11.54 5.18
N GLU A 55 -2.53 12.47 6.12
CA GLU A 55 -3.37 13.66 6.13
C GLU A 55 -2.52 14.90 6.36
N LYS A 56 -2.81 15.97 5.60
CA LYS A 56 -2.17 17.27 5.81
C LYS A 56 -2.51 17.84 7.19
N GLN A 57 -3.72 17.60 7.67
CA GLN A 57 -4.18 17.94 9.02
C GLN A 57 -4.62 16.63 9.71
N PRO A 58 -3.76 16.03 10.54
CA PRO A 58 -4.07 14.77 11.21
C PRO A 58 -5.23 14.86 12.19
N GLY A 59 -5.93 13.75 12.36
CA GLY A 59 -6.97 13.61 13.39
C GLY A 59 -8.39 13.89 12.89
N GLY A 60 -8.59 13.87 11.57
CA GLY A 60 -9.90 13.99 10.96
C GLY A 60 -10.88 12.89 11.41
N ARG A 61 -12.16 13.22 11.34
CA ARG A 61 -13.29 12.36 11.66
C ARG A 61 -14.29 12.38 10.52
N ASP A 62 -15.03 11.30 10.37
CA ASP A 62 -16.01 11.15 9.31
C ASP A 62 -17.35 11.86 9.61
N GLU A 63 -17.30 13.13 9.97
CA GLU A 63 -18.43 13.87 10.57
C GLU A 63 -19.67 13.95 9.66
N ASN A 64 -19.45 13.90 8.34
CA ASN A 64 -20.50 13.97 7.32
C ASN A 64 -21.14 12.61 7.00
N ASN A 65 -20.71 11.51 7.63
CA ASN A 65 -21.28 10.21 7.33
C ASN A 65 -22.80 10.19 7.58
N PRO A 66 -23.63 9.73 6.63
CA PRO A 66 -25.07 9.62 6.83
C PRO A 66 -25.43 8.62 7.94
N ASP A 67 -24.59 7.62 8.19
CA ASP A 67 -24.71 6.70 9.31
C ASP A 67 -24.11 7.32 10.58
N VAL A 68 -24.97 7.67 11.55
CA VAL A 68 -24.59 8.30 12.81
C VAL A 68 -23.54 7.47 13.58
N SER A 69 -23.57 6.14 13.46
CA SER A 69 -22.61 5.26 14.15
C SER A 69 -21.18 5.39 13.60
N LYS A 70 -21.03 5.88 12.37
CA LYS A 70 -19.75 6.03 11.68
C LYS A 70 -19.15 7.43 11.81
N LYS A 71 -19.91 8.43 12.26
CA LYS A 71 -19.48 9.84 12.30
C LYS A 71 -18.19 10.10 13.11
N ASN A 72 -17.92 9.24 14.09
CA ASN A 72 -16.75 9.36 14.95
C ASN A 72 -15.57 8.49 14.52
N ARG A 73 -15.64 7.76 13.40
CA ARG A 73 -14.49 6.97 12.96
C ARG A 73 -13.36 7.88 12.46
N PRO A 74 -12.08 7.53 12.71
CA PRO A 74 -10.95 8.25 12.14
C PRO A 74 -10.98 8.22 10.61
N THR A 75 -10.59 9.33 9.97
CA THR A 75 -10.40 9.37 8.51
C THR A 75 -9.08 8.73 8.08
N LEU A 76 -8.06 8.76 8.92
CA LEU A 76 -6.82 8.01 8.71
C LEU A 76 -7.09 6.50 8.72
N GLY A 77 -6.60 5.81 7.69
CA GLY A 77 -6.87 4.38 7.47
C GLY A 77 -8.24 4.09 6.86
N MET A 78 -9.06 5.10 6.58
CA MET A 78 -10.39 4.89 6.02
C MET A 78 -10.34 4.52 4.53
N ALA A 79 -11.09 3.50 4.16
CA ALA A 79 -11.28 3.05 2.79
C ALA A 79 -12.00 4.14 1.99
N THR A 80 -11.28 4.67 1.00
CA THR A 80 -11.73 5.69 0.05
C THR A 80 -12.07 5.05 -1.28
N LEU A 81 -11.22 4.15 -1.80
CA LEU A 81 -11.49 3.36 -3.01
C LEU A 81 -11.94 1.96 -2.59
N ILE A 82 -13.11 1.54 -3.04
CA ILE A 82 -13.85 0.39 -2.50
C ILE A 82 -14.17 -0.59 -3.63
N ASP A 83 -13.74 -1.85 -3.44
CA ASP A 83 -14.01 -2.99 -4.34
C ASP A 83 -13.80 -2.68 -5.84
N MET A 84 -12.67 -2.08 -6.19
CA MET A 84 -12.40 -1.65 -7.56
C MET A 84 -11.93 -2.84 -8.40
N LYS A 85 -12.81 -3.36 -9.26
CA LYS A 85 -12.60 -4.55 -10.09
C LYS A 85 -11.97 -4.21 -11.43
N LYS A 86 -10.95 -4.97 -11.82
CA LYS A 86 -10.27 -4.80 -13.12
C LYS A 86 -11.25 -5.06 -14.26
N LYS A 87 -11.35 -4.14 -15.21
CA LYS A 87 -12.08 -4.37 -16.46
C LYS A 87 -11.26 -5.25 -17.41
N PRO A 88 -11.86 -6.26 -18.05
CA PRO A 88 -11.18 -7.06 -19.05
C PRO A 88 -10.69 -6.22 -20.24
N GLY A 89 -9.45 -6.44 -20.66
CA GLY A 89 -8.91 -5.88 -21.92
C GLY A 89 -8.53 -4.39 -21.88
N VAL A 90 -8.67 -3.71 -20.74
CA VAL A 90 -8.28 -2.29 -20.60
C VAL A 90 -7.62 -2.00 -19.26
N ASP A 91 -6.81 -0.95 -19.19
CA ASP A 91 -6.20 -0.48 -17.94
C ASP A 91 -7.13 0.41 -17.12
N GLN A 92 -8.26 -0.19 -16.71
CA GLN A 92 -9.28 0.49 -15.91
C GLN A 92 -9.85 -0.45 -14.84
N TRP A 93 -10.22 0.11 -13.70
CA TRP A 93 -10.92 -0.57 -12.62
C TRP A 93 -12.23 0.16 -12.31
N GLU A 94 -13.27 -0.57 -11.93
CA GLU A 94 -14.60 -0.03 -11.59
C GLU A 94 -15.05 -0.50 -10.22
N GLY A 95 -15.63 0.40 -9.44
CA GLY A 95 -16.14 0.11 -8.11
C GLY A 95 -16.77 1.36 -7.51
N GLN A 96 -16.46 1.67 -6.25
CA GLN A 96 -16.98 2.85 -5.57
C GLN A 96 -15.87 3.72 -4.96
N VAL A 97 -16.16 5.01 -4.84
CA VAL A 97 -15.36 5.94 -4.03
C VAL A 97 -16.24 6.54 -2.94
N TYR A 98 -15.73 6.57 -1.71
CA TYR A 98 -16.33 7.28 -0.59
C TYR A 98 -15.66 8.63 -0.40
N ASN A 99 -16.43 9.72 -0.32
CA ASN A 99 -15.92 11.05 -0.01
C ASN A 99 -16.37 11.50 1.39
N ALA A 100 -15.44 11.56 2.34
CA ALA A 100 -15.75 11.99 3.70
C ALA A 100 -16.14 13.47 3.82
N LYS A 101 -15.83 14.30 2.81
CA LYS A 101 -16.17 15.73 2.81
C LYS A 101 -17.67 15.97 2.65
N ASP A 102 -18.37 15.09 1.96
CA ASP A 102 -19.82 15.18 1.73
C ASP A 102 -20.59 13.94 2.23
N GLY A 103 -19.88 12.90 2.68
CA GLY A 103 -20.45 11.68 3.22
C GLY A 103 -21.03 10.74 2.16
N GLN A 104 -20.75 10.95 0.86
CA GLN A 104 -21.39 10.22 -0.22
C GLN A 104 -20.51 9.10 -0.80
N LEU A 105 -21.17 8.07 -1.34
CA LEU A 105 -20.57 7.08 -2.22
C LEU A 105 -20.91 7.39 -3.67
N TYR A 106 -19.91 7.25 -4.55
CA TYR A 106 -20.05 7.41 -5.99
C TYR A 106 -19.61 6.14 -6.69
N SER A 107 -20.31 5.74 -7.76
CA SER A 107 -19.75 4.79 -8.72
C SER A 107 -18.53 5.42 -9.36
N ALA A 108 -17.41 4.70 -9.38
CA ALA A 108 -16.13 5.28 -9.77
C ALA A 108 -15.29 4.37 -10.65
N THR A 109 -14.39 5.01 -11.39
CA THR A 109 -13.34 4.35 -12.17
C THR A 109 -11.96 4.84 -11.76
N ILE A 110 -10.98 3.92 -11.81
CA ILE A 110 -9.56 4.23 -11.72
C ILE A 110 -8.93 3.95 -13.07
N THR A 111 -8.20 4.94 -13.60
CA THR A 111 -7.44 4.79 -14.86
C THR A 111 -6.02 5.34 -14.65
N PRO A 112 -4.97 4.50 -14.71
CA PRO A 112 -3.59 4.98 -14.76
C PRO A 112 -3.35 5.85 -15.98
N ALA A 113 -2.76 7.03 -15.78
CA ALA A 113 -2.47 8.01 -16.81
C ALA A 113 -0.94 8.27 -16.91
N GLY A 114 -0.19 7.20 -17.13
CA GLY A 114 1.27 7.17 -17.07
C GLY A 114 1.79 6.60 -15.75
N THR A 115 3.07 6.82 -15.44
CA THR A 115 3.72 6.27 -14.25
C THR A 115 3.30 6.95 -12.96
N ASP A 116 3.07 8.26 -13.02
CA ASP A 116 2.95 9.13 -11.84
C ASP A 116 1.59 9.85 -11.73
N GLN A 117 0.62 9.47 -12.56
CA GLN A 117 -0.74 9.99 -12.50
C GLN A 117 -1.77 8.87 -12.44
N LEU A 118 -2.76 9.06 -11.58
CA LEU A 118 -3.91 8.17 -11.42
C LEU A 118 -5.18 9.00 -11.58
N GLU A 119 -5.97 8.70 -12.58
CA GLU A 119 -7.24 9.38 -12.80
C GLU A 119 -8.35 8.65 -12.04
N ILE A 120 -9.07 9.40 -11.20
CA ILE A 120 -10.24 8.95 -10.47
C ILE A 120 -11.45 9.70 -11.01
N LYS A 121 -12.44 8.99 -11.54
CA LYS A 121 -13.71 9.58 -11.99
C LYS A 121 -14.85 8.99 -11.18
N GLY A 122 -15.64 9.82 -10.54
CA GLY A 122 -16.85 9.43 -9.80
C GLY A 122 -18.10 10.02 -10.45
N CYS A 123 -19.18 9.26 -10.50
CA CYS A 123 -20.46 9.71 -11.04
C CYS A 123 -21.59 9.53 -10.01
N VAL A 124 -22.40 10.57 -9.81
CA VAL A 124 -23.67 10.45 -9.09
C VAL A 124 -24.69 9.84 -10.05
N MET A 125 -25.22 8.66 -9.70
CA MET A 125 -26.29 7.99 -10.44
C MET A 125 -26.01 7.81 -11.96
N GLY A 126 -24.72 7.81 -12.35
CA GLY A 126 -24.27 7.59 -13.73
C GLY A 126 -24.37 8.76 -14.70
N PHE A 127 -24.84 9.94 -14.28
CA PHE A 127 -25.05 11.09 -15.19
C PHE A 127 -24.30 12.37 -14.82
N LEU A 128 -24.08 12.66 -13.53
CA LEU A 128 -23.22 13.78 -13.10
C LEU A 128 -21.86 13.24 -12.67
N CYS A 129 -20.90 13.32 -13.58
CA CYS A 129 -19.55 12.83 -13.35
C CYS A 129 -18.57 13.98 -13.07
N GLY A 130 -17.74 13.79 -12.05
CA GLY A 130 -16.56 14.60 -11.77
C GLY A 130 -15.33 13.70 -11.72
N GLY A 131 -14.15 14.30 -11.72
CA GLY A 131 -12.93 13.53 -11.57
C GLY A 131 -11.76 14.37 -11.07
N GLU A 132 -10.78 13.66 -10.53
CA GLU A 132 -9.52 14.19 -10.04
C GLU A 132 -8.37 13.38 -10.64
N THR A 133 -7.24 14.05 -10.84
CA THR A 133 -5.98 13.38 -11.15
C THR A 133 -5.09 13.43 -9.93
N TRP A 134 -4.80 12.26 -9.37
CA TRP A 134 -3.91 12.11 -8.24
C TRP A 134 -2.47 11.95 -8.72
N THR A 135 -1.53 12.46 -7.92
CA THR A 135 -0.10 12.40 -8.24
C THR A 135 0.60 11.39 -7.36
N ARG A 136 1.47 10.56 -7.93
CA ARG A 136 2.25 9.60 -7.17
C ARG A 136 3.13 10.31 -6.13
N VAL A 137 3.11 9.81 -4.90
CA VAL A 137 4.09 10.18 -3.86
C VAL A 137 5.34 9.33 -4.07
N ALA A 138 6.53 9.92 -3.87
CA ALA A 138 7.87 9.39 -4.16
C ALA A 138 8.03 7.85 -4.24
N PRO A 139 8.89 7.36 -5.16
CA PRO A 139 8.83 6.02 -5.77
C PRO A 139 8.91 4.84 -4.79
N PRO A 140 8.45 3.64 -5.19
CA PRO A 140 7.51 2.84 -4.42
C PRO A 140 8.08 2.36 -3.08
N ILE A 141 7.24 2.51 -2.05
CA ILE A 141 7.26 1.61 -0.89
C ILE A 141 7.29 0.18 -1.46
N PRO A 142 8.21 -0.69 -1.00
CA PRO A 142 8.35 -2.04 -1.56
C PRO A 142 6.97 -2.67 -1.72
N LEU A 143 6.71 -3.18 -2.93
CA LEU A 143 5.47 -3.87 -3.29
C LEU A 143 5.01 -4.68 -2.08
N SER A 144 3.83 -4.36 -1.54
CA SER A 144 3.26 -5.19 -0.48
C SER A 144 3.29 -6.64 -0.96
N PRO A 145 3.65 -7.63 -0.12
CA PRO A 145 3.67 -9.04 -0.53
C PRO A 145 2.37 -9.48 -1.25
N ALA A 146 1.24 -8.85 -0.91
CA ALA A 146 -0.03 -9.00 -1.63
C ALA A 146 0.05 -8.66 -3.13
N ASN A 147 0.75 -7.59 -3.50
CA ASN A 147 0.95 -7.17 -4.91
C ASN A 147 1.96 -8.06 -5.65
N ALA A 148 2.90 -8.69 -4.94
CA ALA A 148 3.85 -9.65 -5.52
C ALA A 148 3.22 -11.01 -5.84
N MET A 149 2.10 -11.35 -5.19
CA MET A 149 1.37 -12.61 -5.41
C MET A 149 0.41 -12.55 -6.60
N ALA A 150 -0.06 -11.36 -6.99
CA ALA A 150 -0.99 -11.17 -8.10
C ALA A 150 -0.33 -11.11 -9.48
N LYS A 151 0.91 -10.61 -9.56
CA LYS A 151 1.78 -10.78 -10.74
C LYS A 151 2.54 -12.07 -10.53
N GLY A 152 2.22 -13.15 -11.23
CA GLY A 152 2.86 -14.46 -11.12
C GLY A 152 4.40 -14.42 -11.27
N ALA A 153 5.08 -14.01 -10.21
CA ALA A 153 6.52 -13.92 -10.14
C ALA A 153 7.09 -15.33 -9.93
N PRO A 154 8.21 -15.68 -10.57
CA PRO A 154 8.91 -16.91 -10.23
C PRO A 154 9.25 -16.89 -8.74
N LYS A 155 8.81 -17.93 -8.03
CA LYS A 155 9.23 -18.23 -6.66
C LYS A 155 10.75 -18.05 -6.56
N PRO A 156 11.29 -17.20 -5.67
CA PRO A 156 12.72 -17.24 -5.41
C PRO A 156 12.99 -18.59 -4.74
N THR A 157 13.54 -19.54 -5.50
CA THR A 157 14.26 -20.69 -4.95
C THR A 157 15.54 -20.16 -4.33
N GLY A 158 15.39 -19.49 -3.18
CA GLY A 158 16.47 -18.99 -2.35
C GLY A 158 16.26 -19.55 -0.94
N ALA A 159 17.16 -20.44 -0.55
CA ALA A 159 17.12 -21.18 0.71
C ALA A 159 16.93 -20.27 1.94
N ALA A 160 16.07 -20.71 2.85
CA ALA A 160 15.96 -20.15 4.19
C ALA A 160 17.33 -20.19 4.90
N PRO A 161 17.77 -19.13 5.58
CA PRO A 161 18.89 -19.23 6.51
C PRO A 161 18.47 -20.13 7.68
N LYS A 162 19.08 -21.30 7.72
CA LYS A 162 18.99 -22.29 8.77
C LYS A 162 19.45 -21.65 10.08
N ALA A 163 18.54 -21.46 11.04
CA ALA A 163 18.91 -21.18 12.42
C ALA A 163 19.62 -22.43 12.98
N GLN A 164 20.96 -22.42 12.97
CA GLN A 164 21.75 -23.40 13.71
C GLN A 164 21.88 -22.92 15.14
N GLY A 165 21.16 -23.60 16.04
CA GLY A 165 21.45 -23.57 17.46
C GLY A 165 22.80 -24.21 17.76
N THR A 166 23.48 -23.67 18.74
CA THR A 166 24.40 -24.43 19.60
C THR A 166 23.94 -24.24 21.03
N ALA A 167 23.76 -25.38 21.69
CA ALA A 167 23.31 -25.52 23.06
C ALA A 167 24.40 -25.12 24.06
N GLN A 168 24.03 -24.84 25.31
CA GLN A 168 24.16 -25.80 26.44
C GLN A 168 24.33 -25.06 27.78
N GLY A 169 23.62 -25.52 28.83
CA GLY A 169 23.78 -25.07 30.22
C GLY A 169 22.47 -25.05 31.01
N THR A 170 21.84 -26.22 31.23
CA THR A 170 21.66 -26.89 32.54
C THR A 170 20.62 -26.26 33.49
N ALA A 171 19.63 -27.10 33.81
CA ALA A 171 18.50 -26.87 34.68
C ALA A 171 18.88 -26.65 36.15
N GLN A 172 18.04 -25.90 36.88
CA GLN A 172 17.55 -26.37 38.18
C GLN A 172 16.24 -25.67 38.58
N ALA A 173 15.24 -26.48 38.93
CA ALA A 173 14.00 -26.07 39.56
C ALA A 173 14.20 -25.91 41.07
N ALA A 174 13.53 -24.93 41.67
CA ALA A 174 13.09 -24.99 43.07
C ALA A 174 11.96 -23.97 43.31
N ALA A 175 10.85 -24.46 43.82
CA ALA A 175 9.76 -23.66 44.36
C ALA A 175 10.06 -23.28 45.82
N SER A 176 9.60 -22.11 46.26
CA SER A 176 9.01 -21.91 47.60
C SER A 176 8.37 -20.53 47.75
N GLN A 177 7.34 -20.53 48.59
CA GLN A 177 6.38 -19.47 48.91
C GLN A 177 6.92 -18.49 49.97
N GLY A 178 6.22 -17.35 50.14
CA GLY A 178 6.22 -16.54 51.37
C GLY A 178 6.40 -15.04 51.11
N THR A 179 5.32 -14.24 50.98
CA THR A 179 4.61 -13.45 52.02
C THR A 179 5.27 -12.13 52.46
N SER A 180 4.50 -11.02 52.27
CA SER A 180 4.36 -9.83 53.14
C SER A 180 5.56 -8.84 53.20
N GLN A 181 5.49 -7.53 53.47
CA GLN A 181 4.50 -6.45 53.58
C GLN A 181 5.31 -5.16 53.86
N GLY A 182 4.89 -3.99 53.34
CA GLY A 182 5.20 -2.61 53.83
C GLY A 182 6.67 -2.13 53.78
N THR A 183 7.04 -0.84 53.80
CA THR A 183 6.35 0.47 53.83
C THR A 183 7.45 1.55 53.65
N THR A 184 7.09 2.67 52.99
CA THR A 184 7.56 4.07 53.17
C THR A 184 9.05 4.47 53.09
N GLY A 185 9.35 5.48 52.24
CA GLY A 185 10.29 6.57 52.60
C GLY A 185 11.24 7.14 51.52
N ALA A 186 10.96 8.37 51.08
CA ALA A 186 11.90 9.49 50.83
C ALA A 186 12.79 9.61 49.54
N THR A 187 12.42 10.61 48.72
CA THR A 187 13.22 11.75 48.16
C THR A 187 14.61 11.59 47.49
N ALA A 188 14.65 11.82 46.15
CA ALA A 188 15.58 12.57 45.23
C ALA A 188 17.14 12.58 45.41
N PRO A 189 17.98 12.97 44.41
CA PRO A 189 17.83 13.17 42.95
C PRO A 189 18.88 12.38 42.08
N ALA A 190 18.87 12.60 40.76
CA ALA A 190 19.68 11.97 39.70
C ALA A 190 21.22 12.11 39.83
N PRO A 191 21.98 11.30 39.06
CA PRO A 191 22.93 11.90 38.12
C PRO A 191 22.96 11.24 36.74
N THR A 192 23.15 12.07 35.72
CA THR A 192 23.60 11.69 34.38
C THR A 192 25.08 11.32 34.41
N PRO A 193 25.55 10.43 33.53
CA PRO A 193 26.65 10.84 32.65
C PRO A 193 26.47 10.39 31.18
N ALA A 194 26.62 11.35 30.27
CA ALA A 194 27.04 11.13 28.88
C ALA A 194 28.57 10.90 28.83
N PRO A 195 29.25 10.74 27.68
CA PRO A 195 28.82 10.33 26.34
C PRO A 195 29.64 9.11 25.81
N LYS A 196 29.13 8.37 24.83
CA LYS A 196 29.97 7.53 23.95
C LYS A 196 29.63 7.79 22.49
N THR A 197 30.49 8.62 21.90
CA THR A 197 31.08 8.50 20.55
C THR A 197 30.26 7.80 19.46
N ALA A 198 29.80 8.64 18.54
CA ALA A 198 29.69 8.46 17.10
C ALA A 198 30.10 7.09 16.54
N THR A 199 29.10 6.37 16.02
CA THR A 199 29.29 5.46 14.89
C THR A 199 28.66 6.12 13.67
N THR A 200 29.51 6.53 12.74
CA THR A 200 29.16 7.01 11.41
C THR A 200 28.44 5.88 10.66
N ALA A 201 27.16 6.06 10.32
CA ALA A 201 26.44 5.15 9.44
C ALA A 201 25.35 5.89 8.63
N LYS A 202 25.63 5.99 7.32
CA LYS A 202 24.74 6.09 6.14
C LYS A 202 23.48 6.98 6.20
N PRO A 203 23.25 7.90 5.24
CA PRO A 203 21.99 8.64 5.17
C PRO A 203 20.85 7.71 4.74
N GLY A 204 20.24 7.06 5.73
CA GLY A 204 19.01 6.31 5.62
C GLY A 204 17.86 7.18 6.13
N GLN A 205 16.82 7.30 5.31
CA GLN A 205 15.59 8.00 5.62
C GLN A 205 15.13 7.70 7.05
N LYS A 206 15.07 8.74 7.89
CA LYS A 206 14.29 8.74 9.11
C LYS A 206 12.84 8.61 8.67
N GLY A 207 12.36 7.37 8.59
CA GLY A 207 11.03 7.03 8.13
C GLY A 207 10.01 7.91 8.85
N ALA A 208 9.16 8.58 8.07
CA ALA A 208 7.84 8.90 8.58
C ALA A 208 7.27 7.55 9.02
N ALA A 209 6.97 7.40 10.31
CA ALA A 209 6.27 6.22 10.78
C ALA A 209 5.01 6.09 9.92
N ASP A 210 4.90 5.00 9.18
CA ASP A 210 3.72 4.68 8.37
C ASP A 210 2.64 4.20 9.33
N PRO A 211 1.67 5.06 9.71
CA PRO A 211 0.76 4.74 10.80
C PRO A 211 -0.33 3.77 10.37
N VAL A 212 -0.50 3.55 9.06
CA VAL A 212 -1.57 2.72 8.48
C VAL A 212 -1.05 1.35 8.08
N GLY A 213 0.19 1.24 7.62
CA GLY A 213 0.80 -0.05 7.27
C GLY A 213 0.09 -0.72 6.09
N ASP A 214 -0.09 -2.04 6.17
CA ASP A 214 -0.74 -2.80 5.10
C ASP A 214 -2.26 -2.56 5.10
N ILE A 215 -2.76 -1.88 4.08
CA ILE A 215 -4.18 -1.55 3.97
C ILE A 215 -5.06 -2.80 3.87
N CYS A 216 -4.52 -3.93 3.40
CA CYS A 216 -5.31 -5.16 3.27
C CYS A 216 -5.69 -5.77 4.63
N LEU A 217 -5.06 -5.33 5.72
CA LEU A 217 -5.38 -5.75 7.08
C LEU A 217 -6.37 -4.83 7.79
N LEU A 218 -6.74 -3.70 7.17
CA LEU A 218 -7.69 -2.77 7.76
C LEU A 218 -9.06 -3.45 7.89
N PRO A 219 -9.75 -3.35 9.05
CA PRO A 219 -10.97 -4.12 9.31
C PRO A 219 -12.06 -3.97 8.25
N GLU A 220 -12.23 -2.78 7.67
CA GLU A 220 -13.24 -2.52 6.65
C GLU A 220 -12.89 -3.09 5.27
N ILE A 221 -11.60 -3.35 4.99
CA ILE A 221 -11.12 -3.96 3.74
C ILE A 221 -11.05 -5.48 3.91
N ALA A 222 -10.50 -5.95 5.03
CA ALA A 222 -10.36 -7.37 5.34
C ALA A 222 -11.72 -8.05 5.58
N GLY A 223 -12.67 -7.34 6.20
CA GLY A 223 -13.99 -7.85 6.53
C GLY A 223 -15.04 -7.70 5.42
N PHE A 224 -14.67 -7.11 4.27
CA PHE A 224 -15.59 -6.98 3.14
C PHE A 224 -15.87 -8.37 2.55
N ALA A 225 -17.14 -8.80 2.61
CA ALA A 225 -17.58 -10.05 2.03
C ALA A 225 -17.63 -9.91 0.49
N HIS A 226 -16.97 -10.83 -0.21
CA HIS A 226 -16.89 -10.90 -1.68
C HIS A 226 -18.03 -11.70 -2.28
#